data_AF-A0A162F9Y1-F1
#
_entry.id   AF-A0A162F9Y1-F1
#
_cell.length_a   1.000
_cell.length_b   1.000
_cell.length_c   1.000
_cell.angle_alpha   90.00
_cell.angle_beta   90.00
_cell.angle_gamma   90.00
#
_symmetry.space_group_name_H-M   'P 1'
#
loop_
_entity.id
_entity.type
_entity.pdbx_description
1 polymer ?
#
loop_
_entity_poly.entity_id
_entity_poly.type
_entity_poly.pdbx_seq_one_letter_code
_entity_poly.pdbx_strand_id
1 'polypeptide(L)'
;MKPSLELPKTLRAPEIDEVPINSSVSERLKLRETAKIVEGFKILPKDNNPENKELAFNFYAEINIDNSKLWDLIIELSQQMPDEISLIFNHSDCDPEYGKYSDRNQTLDFLSKYKTEIISDTFIDIGMIFHSDYELIEIFVPESKYIKFWGVDQESFLKSMNKFDLKEIDGIEFVDEYPKVREPLRFFEKNTIDSNKLIELLRTNFK
;
A
#
# COMPACT_ATOMS: atom_id res chain seq x y z
N MET A 1 6.01 -4.34 25.79
CA MET A 1 5.13 -3.45 25.01
C MET A 1 4.42 -4.31 23.98
N LYS A 2 3.15 -4.02 23.65
CA LYS A 2 2.49 -4.64 22.50
C LYS A 2 3.34 -4.30 21.26
N PRO A 3 3.65 -5.25 20.36
CA PRO A 3 4.26 -4.90 19.08
C PRO A 3 3.41 -3.82 18.42
N SER A 4 4.05 -2.78 17.90
CA SER A 4 3.38 -1.67 17.21
C SER A 4 4.01 -1.55 15.83
N LEU A 5 3.17 -1.46 14.81
CA LEU A 5 3.61 -1.22 13.43
C LEU A 5 4.41 0.09 13.34
N GLU A 6 5.56 0.07 12.67
CA GLU A 6 6.29 1.27 12.30
C GLU A 6 5.56 2.00 11.17
N LEU A 7 4.90 3.11 11.48
CA LEU A 7 4.22 3.95 10.48
C LEU A 7 5.21 4.91 9.80
N PRO A 8 4.93 5.35 8.56
CA PRO A 8 5.67 6.47 7.98
C PRO A 8 5.50 7.70 8.88
N LYS A 9 6.55 8.50 9.01
CA LYS A 9 6.56 9.72 9.85
C LYS A 9 5.53 10.80 9.48
N THR A 10 4.98 10.71 8.28
CA THR A 10 3.90 11.55 7.76
C THR A 10 2.51 11.11 8.23
N LEU A 11 2.40 9.98 8.91
CA LEU A 11 1.16 9.38 9.36
C LEU A 11 1.16 9.22 10.88
N ARG A 12 0.18 9.82 11.55
CA ARG A 12 0.01 9.67 13.00
C ARG A 12 -1.47 9.60 13.41
N ALA A 13 -1.70 9.18 14.64
CA ALA A 13 -3.02 9.34 15.26
C ALA A 13 -3.31 10.84 15.47
N PRO A 14 -4.57 11.28 15.29
CA PRO A 14 -4.96 12.63 15.68
C PRO A 14 -4.98 12.78 17.20
N GLU A 15 -4.68 13.99 17.66
CA GLU A 15 -5.01 14.45 19.00
C GLU A 15 -6.54 14.66 19.12
N ILE A 16 -7.05 14.66 20.36
CA ILE A 16 -8.50 14.71 20.59
C ILE A 16 -9.14 16.04 20.15
N ASP A 17 -8.36 17.11 20.10
CA ASP A 17 -8.73 18.44 19.63
C ASP A 17 -8.53 18.63 18.11
N GLU A 18 -7.89 17.68 17.43
CA GLU A 18 -7.76 17.65 15.95
C GLU A 18 -8.96 16.97 15.25
N VAL A 19 -9.86 16.34 16.01
CA VAL A 19 -11.05 15.67 15.46
C VAL A 19 -12.36 16.40 15.79
N PRO A 20 -13.40 16.27 14.94
CA PRO A 20 -14.73 16.76 15.29
C PRO A 20 -15.22 16.16 16.62
N ILE A 21 -15.75 17.00 17.51
CA ILE A 21 -16.36 16.58 18.78
C ILE A 21 -17.73 15.96 18.49
N ASN A 22 -17.73 14.79 17.88
CA ASN A 22 -18.88 13.90 17.81
C ASN A 22 -18.50 12.54 18.43
N SER A 23 -19.50 11.83 18.94
CA SER A 23 -19.28 10.58 19.67
C SER A 23 -18.63 9.51 18.78
N SER A 24 -18.99 9.46 17.50
CA SER A 24 -18.49 8.41 16.59
C SER A 24 -17.00 8.51 16.29
N VAL A 25 -16.45 9.71 16.07
CA VAL A 25 -15.01 9.87 15.81
C VAL A 25 -14.20 9.65 17.09
N SER A 26 -14.70 10.13 18.22
CA SER A 26 -14.06 9.95 19.53
C SER A 26 -14.02 8.47 19.95
N GLU A 27 -15.08 7.70 19.66
CA GLU A 27 -15.12 6.25 19.89
C GLU A 27 -14.11 5.51 19.01
N ARG A 28 -14.03 5.85 17.72
CA ARG A 28 -13.03 5.25 16.81
C ARG A 28 -11.60 5.54 17.23
N LEU A 29 -11.33 6.75 17.74
CA LEU A 29 -10.02 7.08 18.32
C LEU A 29 -9.66 6.18 19.50
N LYS A 30 -10.61 5.95 20.42
CA LYS A 30 -10.41 5.03 21.56
C LYS A 30 -10.19 3.60 21.11
N LEU A 31 -10.94 3.13 20.11
CA LEU A 31 -10.76 1.78 19.55
C LEU A 31 -9.35 1.59 18.98
N ARG A 32 -8.79 2.62 18.34
CA ARG A 32 -7.44 2.61 17.78
C ARG A 32 -6.36 2.26 18.82
N GLU A 33 -6.51 2.71 20.07
CA GLU A 33 -5.54 2.43 21.14
C GLU A 33 -5.40 0.92 21.43
N THR A 34 -6.50 0.18 21.22
CA THR A 34 -6.55 -1.27 21.42
C THR A 34 -6.41 -2.08 20.13
N ALA A 35 -6.50 -1.41 18.97
CA ALA A 35 -6.51 -2.02 17.66
C ALA A 35 -5.27 -2.89 17.39
N LYS A 36 -5.44 -3.94 16.59
CA LYS A 36 -4.39 -4.90 16.23
C LYS A 36 -3.63 -4.46 14.98
N ILE A 37 -3.14 -3.23 15.00
CA ILE A 37 -2.29 -2.65 13.94
C ILE A 37 -0.84 -3.06 14.21
N VAL A 38 -0.45 -4.19 13.64
CA VAL A 38 0.85 -4.86 13.82
C VAL A 38 1.30 -5.45 12.48
N GLU A 39 2.58 -5.80 12.35
CA GLU A 39 3.06 -6.54 11.18
C GLU A 39 2.34 -7.89 11.03
N GLY A 40 2.00 -8.23 9.79
CA GLY A 40 1.31 -9.46 9.44
C GLY A 40 0.36 -9.23 8.27
N PHE A 41 -0.38 -10.26 7.90
CA PHE A 41 -1.34 -10.17 6.79
C PHE A 41 -2.65 -10.87 7.12
N LYS A 42 -3.66 -10.61 6.31
CA LYS A 42 -4.87 -11.45 6.20
C LYS A 42 -5.08 -11.81 4.74
N ILE A 43 -5.43 -13.07 4.47
CA ILE A 43 -5.89 -13.48 3.15
C ILE A 43 -7.40 -13.43 3.15
N LEU A 44 -7.96 -12.71 2.19
CA LEU A 44 -9.38 -12.62 1.96
C LEU A 44 -9.72 -13.52 0.76
N PRO A 45 -10.73 -14.39 0.90
CA PRO A 45 -11.19 -15.17 -0.23
C PRO A 45 -11.65 -14.22 -1.33
N LYS A 46 -11.48 -14.62 -2.60
CA LYS A 46 -12.12 -13.93 -3.72
C LYS A 46 -13.59 -13.72 -3.37
N ASP A 47 -13.99 -12.47 -3.23
CA ASP A 47 -15.31 -12.14 -2.77
C ASP A 47 -16.35 -12.56 -3.83
N ASN A 48 -17.61 -12.67 -3.41
CA ASN A 48 -18.71 -12.94 -4.35
C ASN A 48 -19.13 -11.67 -5.12
N ASN A 49 -18.29 -10.63 -5.16
CA ASN A 49 -18.60 -9.41 -5.89
C ASN A 49 -18.74 -9.77 -7.38
N PRO A 50 -19.89 -9.47 -8.03
CA PRO A 50 -20.07 -9.70 -9.45
C PRO A 50 -18.96 -9.09 -10.31
N GLU A 51 -18.40 -7.96 -9.90
CA GLU A 51 -17.31 -7.26 -10.60
C GLU A 51 -15.99 -8.04 -10.55
N ASN A 52 -15.78 -8.83 -9.49
CA ASN A 52 -14.58 -9.65 -9.32
C ASN A 52 -14.71 -11.04 -9.94
N LYS A 53 -15.93 -11.48 -10.34
CA LYS A 53 -16.13 -12.79 -10.96
C LYS A 53 -15.34 -12.98 -12.25
N GLU A 54 -15.21 -11.91 -13.02
CA GLU A 54 -14.55 -11.93 -14.33
C GLU A 54 -13.03 -11.67 -14.22
N LEU A 55 -12.55 -11.13 -13.10
CA LEU A 55 -11.13 -10.85 -12.91
C LEU A 55 -10.34 -12.13 -12.60
N ALA A 56 -9.21 -12.33 -13.28
CA ALA A 56 -8.44 -13.56 -13.23
C ALA A 56 -7.44 -13.64 -12.05
N PHE A 57 -7.85 -13.29 -10.83
CA PHE A 57 -7.08 -13.54 -9.60
C PHE A 57 -7.68 -14.67 -8.76
N ASN A 58 -6.86 -15.28 -7.91
CA ASN A 58 -7.24 -16.41 -7.04
C ASN A 58 -7.45 -15.99 -5.58
N PHE A 59 -6.71 -15.00 -5.09
CA PHE A 59 -6.84 -14.50 -3.73
C PHE A 59 -6.51 -13.02 -3.63
N TYR A 60 -7.02 -12.39 -2.58
CA TYR A 60 -6.70 -11.02 -2.19
C TYR A 60 -6.03 -11.05 -0.81
N ALA A 61 -5.06 -10.19 -0.57
CA ALA A 61 -4.41 -10.06 0.72
C ALA A 61 -4.16 -8.59 1.08
N GLU A 62 -4.24 -8.31 2.37
CA GLU A 62 -3.82 -7.04 2.95
C GLU A 62 -2.68 -7.30 3.93
N ILE A 63 -1.62 -6.51 3.83
CA ILE A 63 -0.33 -6.77 4.48
C ILE A 63 0.12 -5.50 5.21
N ASN A 64 0.18 -5.57 6.54
CA ASN A 64 0.89 -4.60 7.34
C ASN A 64 2.35 -5.02 7.45
N ILE A 65 3.24 -4.08 7.17
CA ILE A 65 4.68 -4.23 7.35
C ILE A 65 5.24 -2.92 7.88
N ASP A 66 6.28 -2.99 8.71
CA ASP A 66 6.99 -1.79 9.15
C ASP A 66 7.44 -0.95 7.95
N ASN A 67 7.29 0.38 8.05
CA ASN A 67 7.57 1.28 6.94
C ASN A 67 9.01 1.16 6.43
N SER A 68 9.96 0.87 7.33
CA SER A 68 11.37 0.63 6.99
C SER A 68 11.58 -0.59 6.06
N LYS A 69 10.67 -1.56 6.07
CA LYS A 69 10.70 -2.78 5.24
C LYS A 69 9.72 -2.76 4.06
N LEU A 70 8.86 -1.75 3.97
CA LEU A 70 7.80 -1.66 2.95
C LEU A 70 8.35 -1.75 1.52
N TRP A 71 9.41 -1.00 1.20
CA TRP A 71 10.02 -1.03 -0.13
C TRP A 71 10.53 -2.42 -0.50
N ASP A 72 11.23 -3.08 0.41
CA ASP A 72 11.81 -4.40 0.16
C ASP A 72 10.73 -5.45 -0.07
N LEU A 73 9.59 -5.34 0.62
CA LEU A 73 8.45 -6.22 0.38
C LEU A 73 7.80 -5.96 -0.99
N ILE A 74 7.70 -4.70 -1.44
CA ILE A 74 7.23 -4.37 -2.80
C ILE A 74 8.14 -5.06 -3.84
N ILE A 75 9.47 -4.99 -3.66
CA ILE A 75 10.42 -5.65 -4.56
C ILE A 75 10.25 -7.16 -4.55
N GLU A 76 10.12 -7.79 -3.38
CA GLU A 76 9.89 -9.24 -3.28
C GLU A 76 8.60 -9.65 -3.98
N LEU A 77 7.47 -8.98 -3.71
CA LEU A 77 6.19 -9.30 -4.35
C LEU A 77 6.23 -9.09 -5.87
N SER A 78 6.98 -8.09 -6.34
CA SER A 78 7.11 -7.82 -7.79
C SER A 78 7.74 -8.98 -8.57
N GLN A 79 8.50 -9.86 -7.91
CA GLN A 79 9.08 -11.05 -8.53
C GLN A 79 8.01 -12.03 -9.03
N GLN A 80 6.78 -11.93 -8.51
CA GLN A 80 5.64 -12.75 -8.94
C GLN A 80 4.94 -12.17 -10.19
N MET A 81 5.24 -10.94 -10.58
CA MET A 81 4.64 -10.30 -11.75
C MET A 81 5.41 -10.68 -13.03
N PRO A 82 4.78 -10.64 -14.22
CA PRO A 82 5.48 -10.82 -15.50
C PRO A 82 6.53 -9.73 -15.79
N ASP A 83 7.25 -9.90 -16.90
CA ASP A 83 8.29 -8.96 -17.34
C ASP A 83 7.74 -7.59 -17.76
N GLU A 84 6.48 -7.51 -18.19
CA GLU A 84 5.81 -6.25 -18.51
C GLU A 84 4.71 -5.96 -17.50
N ILE A 85 4.67 -4.74 -16.98
CA ILE A 85 3.66 -4.27 -16.02
C ILE A 85 3.22 -2.84 -16.36
N SER A 86 2.04 -2.44 -15.88
CA SER A 86 1.60 -1.05 -15.86
C SER A 86 1.72 -0.49 -14.44
N LEU A 87 2.06 0.80 -14.32
CA LEU A 87 2.01 1.49 -13.04
C LEU A 87 0.60 2.02 -12.74
N ILE A 88 0.21 1.90 -11.48
CA ILE A 88 -0.92 2.62 -10.89
C ILE A 88 -0.33 3.77 -10.08
N PHE A 89 -0.80 4.99 -10.26
CA PHE A 89 -0.38 6.11 -9.42
C PHE A 89 -1.42 7.22 -9.40
N ASN A 90 -1.55 7.90 -8.25
CA ASN A 90 -2.38 9.08 -8.12
C ASN A 90 -2.00 9.86 -6.87
N HIS A 91 -2.42 11.13 -6.85
CA HIS A 91 -2.60 11.80 -5.57
C HIS A 91 -3.79 11.13 -4.87
N SER A 92 -3.72 10.87 -3.57
CA SER A 92 -4.73 10.11 -2.80
C SER A 92 -6.16 10.66 -2.84
N ASP A 93 -6.31 11.90 -3.31
CA ASP A 93 -7.58 12.62 -3.36
C ASP A 93 -8.12 12.68 -4.81
N CYS A 94 -7.52 11.89 -5.71
CA CYS A 94 -7.83 11.81 -7.14
C CYS A 94 -8.01 10.34 -7.55
N ASP A 95 -8.67 10.12 -8.68
CA ASP A 95 -8.83 8.79 -9.26
C ASP A 95 -7.46 8.18 -9.67
N PRO A 96 -7.30 6.85 -9.59
CA PRO A 96 -6.08 6.17 -9.99
C PRO A 96 -5.80 6.34 -11.48
N GLU A 97 -4.54 6.64 -11.82
CA GLU A 97 -4.08 6.63 -13.20
C GLU A 97 -3.27 5.39 -13.51
N TYR A 98 -3.51 4.84 -14.70
CA TYR A 98 -2.79 3.70 -15.23
C TYR A 98 -1.79 4.16 -16.29
N GLY A 99 -0.54 3.71 -16.16
CA GLY A 99 0.50 3.87 -17.16
C GLY A 99 0.35 2.89 -18.32
N LYS A 100 1.20 3.05 -19.33
CA LYS A 100 1.45 2.05 -20.36
C LYS A 100 2.19 0.86 -19.75
N TYR A 101 2.04 -0.30 -20.37
CA TYR A 101 2.87 -1.45 -20.07
C TYR A 101 4.34 -1.16 -20.40
N SER A 102 5.22 -1.55 -19.50
CA SER A 102 6.66 -1.32 -19.59
C SER A 102 7.43 -2.42 -18.84
N ASP A 103 8.71 -2.56 -19.15
CA ASP A 103 9.57 -3.55 -18.49
C ASP A 103 9.58 -3.34 -16.96
N ARG A 104 9.30 -4.41 -16.22
CA ARG A 104 9.19 -4.41 -14.76
C ARG A 104 10.47 -3.95 -14.09
N ASN A 105 11.62 -4.43 -14.56
CA ASN A 105 12.90 -4.10 -13.92
C ASN A 105 13.27 -2.64 -14.18
N GLN A 106 13.07 -2.13 -15.40
CA GLN A 106 13.27 -0.71 -15.71
C GLN A 106 12.32 0.19 -14.93
N THR A 107 11.07 -0.24 -14.76
CA THR A 107 10.07 0.45 -13.94
C THR A 107 10.51 0.51 -12.48
N LEU A 108 10.91 -0.61 -11.88
CA LEU A 108 11.42 -0.67 -10.51
C LEU A 108 12.69 0.15 -10.33
N ASP A 109 13.62 0.13 -11.29
CA ASP A 109 14.84 0.94 -11.29
C ASP A 109 14.50 2.44 -11.31
N PHE A 110 13.49 2.85 -12.05
CA PHE A 110 13.00 4.23 -12.02
C PHE A 110 12.41 4.58 -10.65
N LEU A 111 11.49 3.76 -10.14
CA LEU A 111 10.82 3.98 -8.85
C LEU A 111 11.80 4.02 -7.67
N SER A 112 12.87 3.22 -7.72
CA SER A 112 13.89 3.14 -6.66
C SER A 112 14.54 4.49 -6.33
N LYS A 113 14.58 5.40 -7.30
CA LYS A 113 15.10 6.77 -7.16
C LYS A 113 14.22 7.65 -6.26
N TYR A 114 12.95 7.25 -6.09
CA TYR A 114 11.92 7.95 -5.32
C TYR A 114 11.37 7.07 -4.19
N LYS A 115 12.16 6.08 -3.73
CA LYS A 115 11.71 5.11 -2.72
C LYS A 115 11.21 5.79 -1.43
N THR A 116 11.84 6.89 -1.03
CA THR A 116 11.50 7.64 0.18
C THR A 116 10.11 8.26 0.06
N GLU A 117 9.83 8.90 -1.08
CA GLU A 117 8.50 9.44 -1.38
C GLU A 117 7.46 8.31 -1.47
N ILE A 118 7.78 7.20 -2.13
CA ILE A 118 6.86 6.06 -2.29
C ILE A 118 6.43 5.48 -0.94
N ILE A 119 7.38 5.20 -0.04
CA ILE A 119 7.06 4.56 1.24
C ILE A 119 6.57 5.55 2.29
N SER A 120 6.97 6.82 2.23
CA SER A 120 6.67 7.78 3.29
C SER A 120 5.71 8.91 2.92
N ASP A 121 5.41 9.19 1.65
CA ASP A 121 4.49 10.28 1.31
C ASP A 121 3.03 9.79 1.29
N THR A 122 2.27 10.13 2.34
CA THR A 122 0.86 9.73 2.51
C THR A 122 -0.11 10.50 1.61
N PHE A 123 0.36 11.28 0.65
CA PHE A 123 -0.47 11.89 -0.39
C PHE A 123 -0.36 11.16 -1.74
N ILE A 124 0.45 10.10 -1.78
CA ILE A 124 0.70 9.30 -2.98
C ILE A 124 0.19 7.89 -2.77
N ASP A 125 -0.69 7.49 -3.68
CA ASP A 125 -1.04 6.09 -3.90
C ASP A 125 -0.21 5.58 -5.07
N ILE A 126 0.32 4.36 -4.95
CA ILE A 126 1.15 3.78 -5.99
C ILE A 126 1.01 2.27 -6.03
N GLY A 127 1.08 1.71 -7.23
CA GLY A 127 1.02 0.28 -7.43
C GLY A 127 1.60 -0.15 -8.78
N MET A 128 1.57 -1.45 -8.98
CA MET A 128 1.92 -2.12 -10.21
C MET A 128 0.82 -3.12 -10.51
N ILE A 129 0.42 -3.21 -11.77
CA ILE A 129 -0.62 -4.13 -12.22
C ILE A 129 -0.17 -4.86 -13.48
N PHE A 130 -0.47 -6.15 -13.52
CA PHE A 130 -0.53 -6.95 -14.72
C PHE A 130 -1.92 -7.54 -14.83
N HIS A 131 -2.57 -7.33 -15.97
CA HIS A 131 -3.91 -7.85 -16.24
C HIS A 131 -4.00 -8.39 -17.67
N SER A 132 -4.37 -9.66 -17.77
CA SER A 132 -4.70 -10.37 -19.01
C SER A 132 -5.98 -11.19 -18.84
N ASP A 133 -6.42 -11.86 -19.90
CA ASP A 133 -7.57 -12.78 -19.85
C ASP A 133 -7.38 -13.95 -18.86
N TYR A 134 -6.13 -14.25 -18.46
CA TYR A 134 -5.78 -15.44 -17.69
C TYR A 134 -5.29 -15.14 -16.27
N GLU A 135 -4.79 -13.93 -16.03
CA GLU A 135 -4.25 -13.57 -14.73
C GLU A 135 -4.41 -12.07 -14.43
N LEU A 136 -4.69 -11.78 -13.16
CA LEU A 136 -4.56 -10.48 -12.55
C LEU A 136 -3.60 -10.59 -11.38
N ILE A 137 -2.51 -9.81 -11.45
CA ILE A 137 -1.56 -9.64 -10.36
C ILE A 137 -1.42 -8.13 -10.11
N GLU A 138 -1.69 -7.70 -8.90
CA GLU A 138 -1.65 -6.29 -8.53
C GLU A 138 -1.00 -6.12 -7.16
N ILE A 139 -0.07 -5.17 -7.08
CA ILE A 139 0.50 -4.66 -5.83
C ILE A 139 0.05 -3.21 -5.72
N PHE A 140 -0.71 -2.85 -4.70
CA PHE A 140 -1.15 -1.48 -4.49
C PHE A 140 -0.85 -1.01 -3.07
N VAL A 141 -0.25 0.16 -2.95
CA VAL A 141 0.12 0.80 -1.70
C VAL A 141 -0.71 2.07 -1.58
N PRO A 142 -1.83 2.04 -0.84
CA PRO A 142 -2.63 3.23 -0.57
C PRO A 142 -1.87 4.24 0.30
N GLU A 143 -2.47 5.39 0.50
CA GLU A 143 -2.00 6.52 1.28
C GLU A 143 -1.64 6.16 2.73
N SER A 144 -2.20 5.05 3.23
CA SER A 144 -1.95 4.52 4.57
C SER A 144 -0.75 3.57 4.69
N LYS A 145 -0.05 3.31 3.57
CA LYS A 145 1.24 2.61 3.50
C LYS A 145 1.26 1.18 4.05
N TYR A 146 0.17 0.44 3.81
CA TYR A 146 0.15 -1.02 3.83
C TYR A 146 0.11 -1.53 2.37
N ILE A 147 0.18 -2.84 2.15
CA ILE A 147 0.07 -3.41 0.80
C ILE A 147 -1.28 -4.11 0.64
N LYS A 148 -1.94 -3.83 -0.48
CA LYS A 148 -3.02 -4.63 -1.06
C LYS A 148 -2.43 -5.48 -2.19
N PHE A 149 -2.68 -6.78 -2.17
CA PHE A 149 -2.15 -7.72 -3.14
C PHE A 149 -3.25 -8.59 -3.74
N TRP A 150 -3.38 -8.56 -5.06
CA TRP A 150 -4.16 -9.54 -5.81
C TRP A 150 -3.20 -10.49 -6.50
N GLY A 151 -3.42 -11.79 -6.35
CA GLY A 151 -2.50 -12.79 -6.87
C GLY A 151 -3.17 -14.06 -7.36
N VAL A 152 -2.41 -14.80 -8.17
CA VAL A 152 -2.80 -16.12 -8.70
C VAL A 152 -2.09 -17.28 -8.00
N ASP A 153 -0.92 -17.07 -7.39
CA ASP A 153 -0.15 -18.10 -6.69
C ASP A 153 -0.01 -17.80 -5.19
N GLN A 154 -0.92 -18.37 -4.40
CA GLN A 154 -0.92 -18.21 -2.94
C GLN A 154 0.30 -18.87 -2.28
N GLU A 155 0.87 -19.94 -2.86
CA GLU A 155 2.04 -20.61 -2.28
C GLU A 155 3.28 -19.72 -2.38
N SER A 156 3.50 -19.11 -3.55
CA SER A 156 4.59 -18.14 -3.77
C SER A 156 4.42 -16.88 -2.92
N PHE A 157 3.19 -16.41 -2.74
CA PHE A 157 2.88 -15.33 -1.80
C PHE A 157 3.25 -15.69 -0.35
N LEU A 158 2.85 -16.86 0.14
CA LEU A 158 3.19 -17.29 1.51
C LEU A 158 4.72 -17.45 1.70
N LYS A 159 5.44 -17.90 0.66
CA LYS A 159 6.92 -17.93 0.69
C LYS A 159 7.50 -16.52 0.83
N SER A 160 6.95 -15.54 0.11
CA SER A 160 7.34 -14.13 0.22
C SER A 160 7.10 -13.59 1.63
N MET A 161 5.93 -13.84 2.21
CA MET A 161 5.60 -13.41 3.58
C MET A 161 6.57 -14.00 4.62
N ASN A 162 6.89 -15.30 4.48
CA ASN A 162 7.81 -15.98 5.38
C ASN A 162 9.23 -15.40 5.34
N LYS A 163 9.70 -14.86 4.20
CA LYS A 163 11.01 -14.18 4.12
C LYS A 163 11.10 -12.93 5.00
N PHE A 164 9.96 -12.31 5.31
CA PHE A 164 9.85 -11.12 6.14
C PHE A 164 9.35 -11.43 7.57
N ASP A 165 9.31 -12.71 7.95
CA ASP A 165 8.73 -13.19 9.22
C ASP A 165 7.26 -12.77 9.45
N LEU A 166 6.53 -12.46 8.37
CA LEU A 166 5.12 -12.08 8.43
C LEU A 166 4.23 -13.32 8.56
N LYS A 167 3.26 -13.24 9.46
CA LYS A 167 2.29 -14.30 9.71
C LYS A 167 0.88 -13.82 9.37
N GLU A 168 0.02 -14.76 9.05
CA GLU A 168 -1.41 -14.49 8.99
C GLU A 168 -1.92 -14.22 10.41
N ILE A 169 -2.68 -13.13 10.58
CA ILE A 169 -3.14 -12.67 11.88
C ILE A 169 -4.65 -12.50 11.83
N ASP A 170 -5.35 -13.36 12.58
CA ASP A 170 -6.80 -13.21 12.78
C ASP A 170 -7.13 -11.88 13.46
N GLY A 171 -8.12 -11.16 12.92
CA GLY A 171 -8.50 -9.82 13.37
C GLY A 171 -7.38 -8.79 13.28
N ILE A 172 -6.44 -8.91 12.33
CA ILE A 172 -5.51 -7.82 12.00
C ILE A 172 -6.26 -6.63 11.43
N GLU A 173 -5.85 -5.44 11.86
CA GLU A 173 -6.50 -4.17 11.53
C GLU A 173 -5.53 -3.22 10.86
N PHE A 174 -6.05 -2.29 10.06
CA PHE A 174 -5.27 -1.42 9.18
C PHE A 174 -5.47 0.05 9.54
N VAL A 175 -4.49 0.88 9.23
CA VAL A 175 -4.46 2.27 9.69
C VAL A 175 -5.58 3.12 9.10
N ASP A 176 -6.03 2.80 7.90
CA ASP A 176 -7.14 3.46 7.20
C ASP A 176 -8.52 3.17 7.81
N GLU A 177 -8.66 2.09 8.58
CA GLU A 177 -9.86 1.76 9.33
C GLU A 177 -10.10 2.75 10.50
N TYR A 178 -9.14 3.62 10.80
CA TYR A 178 -9.15 4.55 11.93
C TYR A 178 -8.90 6.01 11.52
N PRO A 179 -9.33 7.00 12.33
CA PRO A 179 -8.93 8.38 12.14
C PRO A 179 -7.41 8.52 12.13
N LYS A 180 -6.89 9.35 11.22
CA LYS A 180 -5.47 9.55 10.96
C LYS A 180 -5.19 11.00 10.53
N VAL A 181 -4.02 11.50 10.88
CA VAL A 181 -3.49 12.78 10.39
C VAL A 181 -2.37 12.48 9.41
N ARG A 182 -2.38 13.21 8.31
CA ARG A 182 -1.39 13.13 7.23
C ARG A 182 -0.66 14.46 7.13
N GLU A 183 0.66 14.41 7.07
CA GLU A 183 1.51 15.59 7.01
C GLU A 183 2.45 15.52 5.80
N PRO A 184 2.66 16.63 5.07
CA PRO A 184 3.55 16.64 3.90
C PRO A 184 4.96 16.15 4.25
N LEU A 185 5.51 15.23 3.44
CA LEU A 185 6.82 14.62 3.68
C LEU A 185 7.95 15.67 3.81
N ARG A 186 7.85 16.78 3.08
CA ARG A 186 8.79 17.91 3.12
C ARG A 186 9.00 18.53 4.51
N PHE A 187 8.08 18.33 5.45
CA PHE A 187 8.24 18.78 6.84
C PHE A 187 9.25 17.92 7.62
N PHE A 188 9.47 16.69 7.17
CA PHE A 188 10.35 15.72 7.84
C PHE A 188 11.59 15.37 7.04
N GLU A 189 11.60 15.61 5.73
CA GLU A 189 12.76 15.46 4.84
C GLU A 189 12.93 16.69 3.96
N LYS A 190 14.09 17.34 4.02
CA LYS A 190 14.34 18.57 3.25
C LYS A 190 14.65 18.33 1.77
N ASN A 191 15.08 17.11 1.44
CA ASN A 191 15.56 16.76 0.10
C ASN A 191 14.58 15.88 -0.69
N THR A 192 13.31 15.83 -0.27
CA THR A 192 12.26 15.10 -0.99
C THR A 192 11.56 15.97 -2.01
N ILE A 193 10.99 15.33 -3.01
CA ILE A 193 10.19 15.98 -4.04
C ILE A 193 8.74 16.12 -3.55
N ASP A 194 8.05 17.18 -4.00
CA ASP A 194 6.62 17.38 -3.73
C ASP A 194 5.76 16.28 -4.38
N SER A 195 4.69 15.86 -3.71
CA SER A 195 3.82 14.77 -4.16
C SER A 195 3.29 15.01 -5.57
N ASN A 196 2.82 16.23 -5.88
CA ASN A 196 2.30 16.55 -7.20
C ASN A 196 3.39 16.46 -8.27
N LYS A 197 4.61 16.89 -7.92
CA LYS A 197 5.74 16.80 -8.84
C LYS A 197 6.14 15.35 -9.09
N LEU A 198 6.02 14.44 -8.11
CA LEU A 198 6.28 13.02 -8.35
C LEU A 198 5.23 12.43 -9.30
N ILE A 199 3.95 12.75 -9.08
CA ILE A 199 2.87 12.33 -9.97
C ILE A 199 3.10 12.83 -11.41
N GLU A 200 3.49 14.10 -11.61
CA GLU A 200 3.83 14.63 -12.93
C GLU A 200 5.02 13.91 -13.59
N LEU A 201 6.04 13.54 -12.80
CA LEU A 201 7.15 12.74 -13.31
C LEU A 201 6.69 11.34 -13.73
N LEU A 202 5.82 10.70 -12.95
CA LEU A 202 5.24 9.40 -13.29
C LEU A 202 4.41 9.50 -14.57
N ARG A 203 3.54 10.51 -14.69
CA ARG A 203 2.80 10.80 -15.94
C ARG A 203 3.76 10.94 -17.13
N THR A 204 4.80 11.76 -17.01
CA THR A 204 5.74 12.02 -18.10
C THR A 204 6.48 10.76 -18.58
N ASN A 205 6.80 9.83 -17.67
CA ASN A 205 7.59 8.64 -18.00
C ASN A 205 6.73 7.42 -18.39
N PHE A 206 5.47 7.36 -17.96
CA PHE A 206 4.64 6.17 -18.09
C PHE A 206 3.29 6.36 -18.81
N LYS A 207 2.83 7.60 -19.09
CA LYS A 207 1.60 7.84 -19.89
C LYS A 207 1.84 7.91 -21.40
#